data_AF-A0A380DXM8-F1
#
_entry.id   AF-A0A380DXM8-F1
#
_cell.length_a   1.000
_cell.length_b   1.000
_cell.length_c   1.000
_cell.angle_alpha   90.00
_cell.angle_beta   90.00
_cell.angle_gamma   90.00
#
_symmetry.space_group_name_H-M   'P 1'
#
loop_
_entity.id
_entity.type
_entity.pdbx_description
1 polymer ?
#
loop_
_entity_poly.entity_id
_entity_poly.type
_entity_poly.pdbx_seq_one_letter_code
_entity_poly.pdbx_strand_id
1 'polypeptide(L)'
;MQSVEDAIKGAQDIIAEQISDNPKYRTKILKDMYHQGVLTTSKKKNAEDEKGIFEMYYAYSEPIKRIANHRVLAVNRGEKEKVLSVKFEFDTTSVEDFIARQEIIIIM
;
A
#
# COMPACT_ATOMS: atom_id res chain seq x y z
N MET A 1 -29.43 -20.42 3.44
CA MET A 1 -30.35 -19.36 2.99
C MET A 1 -29.50 -18.10 2.88
N GLN A 2 -29.25 -17.57 1.68
CA GLN A 2 -28.50 -16.32 1.53
C GLN A 2 -29.36 -15.19 2.11
N SER A 3 -28.81 -14.43 3.05
CA SER A 3 -29.50 -13.31 3.68
C SER A 3 -29.50 -12.08 2.75
N VAL A 4 -30.35 -11.11 3.03
CA VAL A 4 -30.33 -9.81 2.32
C VAL A 4 -28.95 -9.14 2.46
N GLU A 5 -28.30 -9.30 3.60
CA GLU A 5 -26.96 -8.77 3.87
C GLU A 5 -25.90 -9.43 2.99
N ASP A 6 -25.98 -10.74 2.77
CA ASP A 6 -25.08 -11.46 1.86
C ASP A 6 -25.24 -10.98 0.42
N ALA A 7 -26.48 -10.68 -0.01
CA ALA A 7 -26.75 -10.15 -1.34
C ALA A 7 -26.16 -8.74 -1.53
N ILE A 8 -26.28 -7.87 -0.52
CA ILE A 8 -25.68 -6.53 -0.54
C ILE A 8 -24.16 -6.63 -0.57
N LYS A 9 -23.57 -7.49 0.27
CA LYS A 9 -22.12 -7.69 0.31
C LYS A 9 -21.60 -8.22 -1.02
N GLY A 10 -22.28 -9.19 -1.62
CA GLY A 10 -21.93 -9.69 -2.95
C GLY A 10 -21.96 -8.59 -4.01
N ALA A 11 -22.97 -7.71 -3.99
CA ALA A 11 -23.02 -6.55 -4.89
C ALA A 11 -21.87 -5.57 -4.65
N GLN A 12 -21.51 -5.31 -3.39
CA GLN A 12 -20.37 -4.45 -3.04
C GLN A 12 -19.03 -5.04 -3.51
N ASP A 13 -18.84 -6.35 -3.32
CA ASP A 13 -17.63 -7.05 -3.74
C ASP A 13 -17.45 -6.98 -5.27
N ILE A 14 -18.54 -7.14 -6.04
CA ILE A 14 -18.53 -6.99 -7.51
C ILE A 14 -18.11 -5.57 -7.92
N ILE A 15 -18.68 -4.54 -7.28
CA ILE A 15 -18.32 -3.14 -7.58
C ILE A 15 -16.85 -2.87 -7.22
N ALA A 16 -16.39 -3.39 -6.07
CA ALA A 16 -15.00 -3.25 -5.64
C ALA A 16 -14.04 -3.91 -6.63
N GLU A 17 -14.38 -5.10 -7.13
CA GLU A 17 -13.60 -5.82 -8.16
C GLU A 17 -13.48 -4.97 -9.43
N GLN A 18 -14.62 -4.49 -9.96
CA GLN A 18 -14.66 -3.65 -11.16
C GLN A 18 -13.80 -2.37 -11.04
N ILE A 19 -13.89 -1.68 -9.90
CA ILE A 19 -13.07 -0.49 -9.64
C ILE A 19 -11.59 -0.87 -9.52
N SER A 20 -11.26 -1.98 -8.85
CA SER A 20 -9.87 -2.41 -8.62
C SER A 20 -9.14 -2.83 -9.91
N ASP A 21 -9.89 -3.34 -10.90
CA ASP A 21 -9.37 -3.77 -12.19
C ASP A 21 -9.23 -2.63 -13.20
N ASN A 22 -9.77 -1.45 -12.91
CA ASN A 22 -9.68 -0.32 -13.81
C ASN A 22 -8.22 0.22 -13.87
N PRO A 23 -7.53 0.13 -15.04
CA PRO A 23 -6.14 0.54 -15.17
C PRO A 23 -5.92 2.05 -14.95
N LYS A 24 -6.97 2.87 -15.14
CA LYS A 24 -6.92 4.31 -14.90
C LYS A 24 -6.68 4.63 -13.42
N TYR A 25 -7.40 3.95 -12.53
CA TYR A 25 -7.28 4.13 -11.09
C TYR A 25 -5.95 3.60 -10.57
N ARG A 26 -5.55 2.40 -11.05
CA ARG A 26 -4.24 1.83 -10.73
C ARG A 26 -3.08 2.77 -11.09
N THR A 27 -3.12 3.34 -12.30
CA THR A 27 -2.09 4.28 -12.76
C THR A 27 -2.03 5.54 -11.88
N LYS A 28 -3.19 6.09 -11.51
CA LYS A 28 -3.30 7.25 -10.63
C LYS A 28 -2.73 6.96 -9.23
N ILE A 29 -3.12 5.84 -8.63
CA ILE A 29 -2.60 5.38 -7.33
C ILE A 29 -1.08 5.25 -7.36
N LEU A 30 -0.52 4.57 -8.36
CA LEU A 30 0.93 4.38 -8.47
C LEU A 30 1.66 5.72 -8.62
N LYS A 31 1.10 6.65 -9.41
CA LYS A 31 1.69 7.98 -9.59
C LYS A 31 1.67 8.79 -8.30
N ASP A 32 0.55 8.77 -7.58
CA ASP A 32 0.40 9.50 -6.33
C ASP A 32 1.32 8.89 -5.26
N MET A 33 1.33 7.56 -5.11
CA MET A 33 2.26 6.86 -4.24
C MET A 33 3.73 7.17 -4.59
N TYR A 34 4.11 7.23 -5.86
CA TYR A 34 5.47 7.60 -6.24
C TYR A 34 5.84 9.04 -5.85
N HIS A 35 4.89 9.97 -5.90
CA HIS A 35 5.14 11.39 -5.63
C HIS A 35 5.07 11.76 -4.14
N GLN A 36 4.09 11.19 -3.42
CA GLN A 36 3.78 11.56 -2.03
C GLN A 36 3.94 10.41 -1.05
N GLY A 37 4.20 9.20 -1.54
CA GLY A 37 4.35 8.03 -0.70
C GLY A 37 5.65 8.00 0.08
N VAL A 38 5.55 7.41 1.26
CA VAL A 38 6.63 7.22 2.21
C VAL A 38 6.77 5.72 2.44
N LEU A 39 8.01 5.24 2.37
CA LEU A 39 8.36 3.90 2.76
C LEU A 39 8.67 3.91 4.25
N THR A 40 7.95 3.09 5.01
CA THR A 40 8.14 2.93 6.46
C THR A 40 8.53 1.48 6.75
N THR A 41 9.57 1.27 7.56
CA THR A 41 10.00 -0.07 7.97
C THR A 41 9.98 -0.23 9.49
N SER A 42 9.59 -1.42 9.92
CA SER A 42 9.54 -1.80 11.34
C SER A 42 10.14 -3.19 11.57
N LYS A 43 10.81 -3.42 12.70
CA LYS A 43 11.26 -4.77 13.09
C LYS A 43 10.06 -5.71 13.32
N LYS A 44 10.11 -6.94 12.81
CA LYS A 44 9.10 -7.96 13.12
C LYS A 44 9.30 -8.47 14.55
N LYS A 45 8.20 -8.73 15.27
CA LYS A 45 8.22 -9.12 16.70
C LYS A 45 9.02 -10.40 16.99
N ASN A 46 9.05 -11.34 16.05
CA ASN A 46 9.75 -12.63 16.17
C ASN A 46 11.01 -12.71 15.29
N ALA A 47 11.59 -11.57 14.91
CA ALA A 47 12.78 -11.54 14.08
C ALA A 47 14.05 -11.71 14.92
N GLU A 48 14.81 -12.76 14.61
CA GLU A 48 16.18 -12.93 15.08
C GLU A 48 17.13 -12.17 14.14
N ASP A 49 17.80 -11.16 14.69
CA ASP A 49 18.87 -10.41 14.02
C ASP A 49 20.00 -10.24 15.03
N GLU A 50 20.69 -11.35 15.31
CA GLU A 50 21.72 -11.47 16.36
C GLU A 50 22.90 -10.51 16.14
N LYS A 51 23.10 -10.05 14.90
CA LYS A 51 24.21 -9.18 14.50
C LYS A 51 23.78 -7.72 14.32
N GLY A 52 22.50 -7.39 14.52
CA GLY A 52 21.98 -6.04 14.34
C GLY A 52 22.18 -5.48 12.93
N ILE A 53 22.24 -6.34 11.90
CA ILE A 53 22.58 -5.93 10.53
C ILE A 53 21.59 -4.90 10.00
N PHE A 54 20.34 -4.97 10.47
CA PHE A 54 19.24 -4.11 10.02
C PHE A 54 18.81 -3.08 11.09
N GLU A 55 19.61 -2.83 12.12
CA GLU A 55 19.26 -1.92 13.23
C GLU A 55 18.84 -0.52 12.74
N MET A 56 19.54 0.02 11.75
CA MET A 56 19.21 1.32 11.16
C MET A 56 17.83 1.37 10.49
N TYR A 57 17.23 0.22 10.21
CA TYR A 57 15.96 0.07 9.51
C TYR A 57 14.83 -0.45 10.41
N TYR A 58 15.05 -0.61 11.72
CA TYR A 58 13.99 -1.06 12.64
C TYR A 58 12.88 -0.05 12.87
N ALA A 59 13.16 1.23 12.65
CA ALA A 59 12.22 2.34 12.72
C ALA A 59 12.64 3.42 11.72
N TYR A 60 12.49 3.11 10.43
CA TYR A 60 12.95 3.96 9.35
C TYR A 60 11.78 4.44 8.49
N SER A 61 11.84 5.68 8.04
CA SER A 61 10.82 6.29 7.19
C SER A 61 11.47 7.25 6.21
N GLU A 62 11.23 7.07 4.91
CA GLU A 62 11.78 7.93 3.86
C GLU A 62 10.81 8.06 2.67
N PRO A 63 10.68 9.26 2.05
CA PRO A 63 9.90 9.43 0.83
C PRO A 63 10.41 8.53 -0.32
N ILE A 64 9.49 7.83 -0.99
CA ILE A 64 9.80 6.88 -2.07
C ILE A 64 10.59 7.56 -3.20
N LYS A 65 10.29 8.83 -3.50
CA LYS A 65 10.97 9.59 -4.54
C LYS A 65 12.46 9.85 -4.26
N ARG A 66 12.90 9.78 -3.00
CA ARG A 66 14.25 10.16 -2.57
C ARG A 66 15.07 9.00 -2.03
N ILE A 67 14.47 7.82 -1.85
CA ILE A 67 15.18 6.67 -1.31
C ILE A 67 16.37 6.27 -2.20
N ALA A 68 17.53 6.10 -1.58
CA ALA A 68 18.73 5.69 -2.31
C ALA A 68 18.69 4.20 -2.66
N ASN A 69 19.20 3.83 -3.84
CA ASN A 69 19.20 2.44 -4.33
C ASN A 69 19.79 1.43 -3.32
N HIS A 70 20.88 1.79 -2.64
CA HIS A 70 21.50 0.90 -1.65
C HIS A 70 20.61 0.64 -0.42
N ARG A 71 19.77 1.61 -0.04
CA ARG A 71 18.80 1.44 1.06
C ARG A 71 17.66 0.54 0.66
N VAL A 72 17.17 0.68 -0.58
CA VAL A 72 16.16 -0.24 -1.14
C VAL A 72 16.66 -1.67 -1.08
N LEU A 73 17.92 -1.92 -1.46
CA LEU A 73 18.52 -3.26 -1.39
C LEU A 73 18.60 -3.79 0.05
N ALA A 74 19.01 -2.96 1.01
CA ALA A 74 19.09 -3.35 2.41
C ALA A 74 17.70 -3.68 3.00
N VAL A 75 16.70 -2.85 2.72
CA VAL A 75 15.31 -3.06 3.15
C VAL A 75 14.73 -4.33 2.53
N ASN A 76 14.88 -4.53 1.22
CA ASN A 76 14.41 -5.74 0.52
C ASN A 76 15.06 -7.01 1.07
N ARG A 77 16.36 -6.94 1.42
CA ARG A 77 17.06 -8.04 2.05
C ARG A 77 16.51 -8.34 3.44
N GLY A 78 16.34 -7.31 4.28
CA GLY A 78 15.79 -7.46 5.62
C GLY A 78 14.34 -7.97 5.62
N GLU A 79 13.55 -7.60 4.61
CA GLU A 79 12.20 -8.15 4.40
C GLU A 79 12.25 -9.63 4.01
N LYS A 80 13.14 -10.00 3.06
CA LYS A 80 13.33 -11.38 2.59
C LYS A 80 13.81 -12.31 3.71
N GLU A 81 14.70 -11.83 4.57
CA GLU A 81 15.16 -12.53 5.76
C GLU A 81 14.13 -12.50 6.91
N LYS A 82 12.93 -11.93 6.68
CA LYS A 82 11.84 -11.81 7.65
C LYS A 82 12.21 -11.03 8.93
N VAL A 83 13.23 -10.17 8.85
CA VAL A 83 13.63 -9.30 9.95
C VAL A 83 12.79 -8.01 9.96
N LEU A 84 12.57 -7.44 8.78
CA LEU A 84 11.85 -6.18 8.59
C LEU A 84 10.43 -6.43 8.06
N SER A 85 9.51 -5.56 8.45
CA SER A 85 8.23 -5.35 7.80
C SER A 85 8.29 -4.02 7.07
N VAL A 86 7.95 -4.02 5.79
CA VAL A 86 7.94 -2.83 4.94
C VAL A 86 6.49 -2.43 4.70
N LYS A 87 6.21 -1.14 4.78
CA LYS A 87 4.89 -0.56 4.48
C LYS A 87 5.09 0.68 3.61
N PHE A 88 4.09 0.94 2.79
CA PHE A 88 3.99 2.17 2.01
C PHE A 88 2.78 2.95 2.53
N GLU A 89 3.01 4.20 2.87
CA GLU A 89 1.99 5.09 3.41
C GLU A 89 1.92 6.32 2.51
N PHE A 90 0.71 6.67 2.10
CA PHE A 90 0.44 7.87 1.32
C PHE A 90 -0.98 8.32 1.59
N ASP A 91 -1.27 9.60 1.35
CA ASP A 91 -2.62 10.13 1.49
C ASP A 91 -3.55 9.55 0.42
N THR A 92 -4.58 8.81 0.86
CA THR A 92 -5.57 8.20 -0.03
C THR A 92 -6.74 9.12 -0.35
N THR A 93 -6.95 10.21 0.41
CA THR A 93 -8.12 11.09 0.25
C THR A 93 -8.21 11.65 -1.17
N SER A 94 -7.08 12.08 -1.73
CA SER A 94 -7.03 12.59 -3.11
C SER A 94 -7.42 11.55 -4.18
N VAL A 95 -7.11 10.28 -3.93
CA VAL A 95 -7.44 9.17 -4.84
C VAL A 95 -8.89 8.76 -4.66
N GLU A 96 -9.37 8.67 -3.43
CA GLU A 96 -10.75 8.37 -3.08
C GLU A 96 -11.70 9.38 -3.73
N ASP A 97 -11.39 10.68 -3.59
CA ASP A 97 -12.14 11.76 -4.24
C ASP A 97 -12.12 11.65 -5.77
N PHE A 98 -10.99 11.23 -6.34
CA PHE A 98 -10.86 11.06 -7.79
C PHE A 98 -11.73 9.90 -8.29
N ILE A 99 -11.68 8.74 -7.63
CA ILE A 99 -12.49 7.56 -7.99
C ILE A 99 -13.97 7.87 -7.80
N ALA A 100 -14.34 8.47 -6.67
CA ALA A 100 -15.71 8.87 -6.37
C ALA A 100 -16.27 9.81 -7.45
N ARG A 101 -15.51 10.83 -7.89
CA ARG A 101 -15.94 11.71 -8.98
C ARG A 101 -16.10 10.99 -10.32
N GLN A 102 -15.32 9.97 -10.61
CA GLN A 102 -15.42 9.26 -11.88
C GLN A 102 -16.62 8.31 -11.92
N GLU A 103 -16.88 7.58 -10.83
CA GLU A 103 -17.95 6.58 -10.79
C GLU A 103 -19.31 7.18 -10.37
N ILE A 104 -19.34 8.09 -9.39
CA ILE A 104 -20.61 8.67 -8.89
C ILE A 104 -21.24 9.62 -9.90
N ILE A 105 -20.43 10.36 -10.69
CA ILE A 105 -20.95 11.22 -11.76
C ILE A 105 -21.54 10.40 -12.92
N ILE A 106 -21.12 9.14 -13.10
CA ILE A 106 -21.67 8.26 -14.14
C ILE A 106 -23.01 7.63 -13.71
N ILE A 107 -23.27 7.55 -12.40
CA ILE A 107 -24.49 6.94 -11.83
C ILE A 107 -25.62 7.97 -11.64
N MET A 108 -25.32 9.27 -11.70
CA MET A 108 -26.28 10.38 -11.55
C MET A 108 -26.64 11.00 -12.90
#